data_AF-A0A6A7CAN0-F1
#
_entry.id   AF-A0A6A7CAN0-F1
#
_cell.length_a   1.000
_cell.length_b   1.000
_cell.length_c   1.000
_cell.angle_alpha   90.00
_cell.angle_beta   90.00
_cell.angle_gamma   90.00
#
_symmetry.space_group_name_H-M   'P 1'
#
loop_
_entity.id
_entity.type
_entity.pdbx_description
1 polymer ?
#
loop_
_entity_poly.entity_id
_entity_poly.type
_entity_poly.pdbx_seq_one_letter_code
_entity_poly.pdbx_strand_id
1 'polypeptide(L)'
;MPRSGSLEIRLPSFDSLGITTPTPSLDSVSAVSLTPKGSSSMAEGGPDALEDALKVLRRCMSERAAPPGYPLRLLSHALPCPNPSLNGNILPVVIDAMQSASLPCTNVFHALSGRFTLSDLPTSPPATPILAGTDDYFAQKVFDSAVPVSDYSQDLSTLPRSPHPVVPPASIDVAVVERFIPPPSAAEFANMFNLNGPSILVDRLVELSPQNGCLLFVYPTRTGARTFMREHLGPVWDPILRSTSVVYDLPLELSRKLGAMQAVEQLDEHEELESKVRKLCDRMRQVYRHPARFEVVYAGCGERNLSKERWVGWWAKQERSRIRDVAQHYIESTRRHRHYHQDPPMHAAELVMKLIQHLDTKQYPAGFVPGGVEVSVFAIQRCR
;
A
#
# COMPACT_ATOMS: atom_id res chain seq x y z
N MET A 1 9.13 -66.29 -19.35
CA MET A 1 9.39 -65.00 -20.04
C MET A 1 8.06 -64.40 -20.48
N PRO A 2 7.57 -63.32 -19.85
CA PRO A 2 6.29 -62.70 -20.20
C PRO A 2 6.46 -61.43 -21.05
N ARG A 3 5.42 -61.14 -21.83
CA ARG A 3 5.30 -60.06 -22.82
C ARG A 3 5.08 -58.68 -22.17
N SER A 4 5.74 -57.66 -22.69
CA SER A 4 5.56 -56.26 -22.32
C SER A 4 4.36 -55.66 -23.06
N GLY A 5 3.38 -55.10 -22.34
CA GLY A 5 2.26 -54.35 -22.87
C GLY A 5 2.38 -52.87 -22.49
N SER A 6 2.36 -52.00 -23.49
CA SER A 6 2.42 -50.54 -23.32
C SER A 6 1.01 -49.98 -23.11
N LEU A 7 0.80 -49.19 -22.05
CA LEU A 7 -0.46 -48.47 -21.77
C LEU A 7 -0.35 -47.05 -22.32
N GLU A 8 -1.06 -46.75 -23.42
CA GLU A 8 -1.32 -45.38 -23.87
C GLU A 8 -2.52 -44.80 -23.12
N ILE A 9 -2.34 -43.63 -22.48
CA ILE A 9 -3.43 -42.82 -21.92
C ILE A 9 -3.74 -41.71 -22.93
N ARG A 10 -4.92 -41.75 -23.56
CA ARG A 10 -5.46 -40.67 -24.40
C ARG A 10 -6.30 -39.71 -23.56
N LEU A 11 -5.99 -38.42 -23.60
CA LEU A 11 -6.85 -37.34 -23.07
C LEU A 11 -7.87 -36.90 -24.15
N PRO A 12 -9.11 -36.52 -23.78
CA PRO A 12 -10.13 -36.10 -24.74
C PRO A 12 -9.92 -34.66 -25.27
N SER A 13 -10.39 -34.42 -26.50
CA SER A 13 -10.34 -33.15 -27.23
C SER A 13 -11.23 -32.05 -26.61
N PHE A 14 -10.75 -30.80 -26.68
CA PHE A 14 -11.34 -29.60 -26.10
C PHE A 14 -12.65 -29.11 -26.77
N ASP A 15 -13.10 -29.73 -27.87
CA ASP A 15 -14.27 -29.27 -28.64
C ASP A 15 -15.64 -29.68 -28.04
N SER A 16 -15.67 -30.28 -26.85
CA SER A 16 -16.90 -30.78 -26.21
C SER A 16 -17.46 -29.87 -25.11
N LEU A 17 -16.90 -28.68 -24.92
CA LEU A 17 -17.41 -27.67 -23.99
C LEU A 17 -17.92 -26.45 -24.78
N GLY A 18 -19.20 -26.45 -25.15
CA GLY A 18 -19.85 -25.43 -25.97
C GLY A 18 -19.81 -24.01 -25.38
N ILE A 19 -18.68 -23.33 -25.53
CA ILE A 19 -18.49 -21.90 -25.22
C ILE A 19 -18.39 -21.16 -26.55
N THR A 20 -19.49 -20.56 -26.98
CA THR A 20 -19.49 -19.58 -28.07
C THR A 20 -19.05 -18.22 -27.54
N THR A 21 -18.02 -17.63 -28.13
CA THR A 21 -17.57 -16.27 -27.86
C THR A 21 -18.34 -15.27 -28.73
N PRO A 22 -18.91 -14.19 -28.17
CA PRO A 22 -19.47 -13.10 -28.98
C PRO A 22 -18.35 -12.17 -29.48
N THR A 23 -18.42 -11.83 -30.76
CA THR A 23 -17.52 -10.90 -31.47
C THR A 23 -17.84 -9.46 -31.07
N PRO A 24 -16.88 -8.62 -30.65
CA PRO A 24 -17.14 -7.21 -30.41
C PRO A 24 -17.02 -6.39 -31.70
N SER A 25 -18.06 -5.62 -31.99
CA SER A 25 -18.10 -4.57 -33.02
C SER A 25 -17.22 -3.39 -32.64
N LEU A 26 -16.45 -2.88 -33.62
CA LEU A 26 -15.75 -1.60 -33.53
C LEU A 26 -16.78 -0.46 -33.49
N ASP A 27 -16.68 0.43 -32.50
CA ASP A 27 -16.88 1.87 -32.73
C ASP A 27 -16.41 2.75 -31.56
N SER A 28 -15.69 3.81 -31.92
CA SER A 28 -15.38 5.05 -31.19
C SER A 28 -14.41 5.02 -29.99
N VAL A 29 -13.11 5.18 -30.29
CA VAL A 29 -12.12 5.71 -29.33
C VAL A 29 -11.91 7.20 -29.65
N SER A 30 -12.31 8.08 -28.75
CA SER A 30 -11.93 9.51 -28.80
C SER A 30 -10.60 9.69 -28.07
N ALA A 31 -9.58 10.10 -28.80
CA ALA A 31 -8.25 10.42 -28.26
C ALA A 31 -8.28 11.75 -27.50
N VAL A 32 -7.90 11.73 -26.22
CA VAL A 32 -7.66 12.95 -25.44
C VAL A 32 -6.15 13.18 -25.37
N SER A 33 -5.72 14.22 -26.08
CA SER A 33 -4.36 14.77 -26.10
C SER A 33 -4.02 15.43 -24.77
N LEU A 34 -2.91 15.03 -24.16
CA LEU A 34 -2.28 15.71 -23.03
C LEU A 34 -1.39 16.84 -23.58
N THR A 35 -1.72 18.07 -23.26
CA THR A 35 -0.79 19.21 -23.37
C THR A 35 -0.44 19.71 -21.96
N PRO A 36 0.84 20.04 -21.67
CA PRO A 36 1.22 20.57 -20.38
C PRO A 36 1.34 22.10 -20.45
N LYS A 37 0.59 22.83 -19.61
CA LYS A 37 0.97 24.19 -19.17
C LYS A 37 0.09 24.66 -18.00
N GLY A 38 0.75 25.07 -16.92
CA GLY A 38 0.11 25.75 -15.80
C GLY A 38 1.07 25.94 -14.63
N SER A 39 1.71 27.11 -14.58
CA SER A 39 2.70 27.56 -13.61
C SER A 39 2.11 28.21 -12.34
N SER A 40 2.96 28.29 -11.31
CA SER A 40 2.88 29.05 -10.03
C SER A 40 2.13 28.35 -8.88
N SER A 41 2.55 28.45 -7.61
CA SER A 41 3.38 29.46 -6.96
C SER A 41 4.24 28.89 -5.82
N MET A 42 5.27 29.67 -5.46
CA MET A 42 6.28 29.39 -4.46
C MET A 42 5.74 29.03 -3.07
N ALA A 43 6.25 27.93 -2.53
CA ALA A 43 6.50 27.77 -1.11
C ALA A 43 7.99 27.44 -0.98
N GLU A 44 8.75 28.33 -0.36
CA GLU A 44 10.10 28.02 0.13
C GLU A 44 9.98 26.94 1.21
N GLY A 45 9.97 25.67 0.79
CA GLY A 45 9.96 24.51 1.67
C GLY A 45 11.39 24.02 1.86
N GLY A 46 11.74 23.64 3.10
CA GLY A 46 13.01 22.97 3.41
C GLY A 46 13.27 21.73 2.53
N PRO A 47 14.47 21.14 2.61
CA PRO A 47 14.85 20.02 1.76
C PRO A 47 13.80 18.90 1.78
N ASP A 48 13.28 18.51 0.61
CA ASP A 48 12.32 17.42 0.49
C ASP A 48 13.01 16.11 0.94
N ALA A 49 12.63 15.63 2.13
CA ALA A 49 13.25 14.46 2.75
C ALA A 49 13.19 13.19 1.87
N LEU A 50 12.20 13.07 0.99
CA LEU A 50 12.16 11.97 0.03
C LEU A 50 13.19 12.15 -1.07
N GLU A 51 13.38 13.36 -1.60
CA GLU A 51 14.38 13.60 -2.64
C GLU A 51 15.79 13.33 -2.09
N ASP A 52 16.07 13.69 -0.85
CA ASP A 52 17.35 13.37 -0.20
C ASP A 52 17.52 11.87 0.04
N ALA A 53 16.46 11.17 0.47
CA ALA A 53 16.47 9.70 0.54
C ALA A 53 16.73 9.08 -0.84
N LEU A 54 16.08 9.58 -1.90
CA LEU A 54 16.26 9.11 -3.27
C LEU A 54 17.69 9.33 -3.79
N LYS A 55 18.33 10.45 -3.46
CA LYS A 55 19.76 10.66 -3.75
C LYS A 55 20.63 9.59 -3.08
N VAL A 56 20.33 9.23 -1.82
CA VAL A 56 21.04 8.16 -1.11
C VAL A 56 20.79 6.80 -1.77
N LEU A 57 19.55 6.49 -2.15
CA LEU A 57 19.23 5.27 -2.90
C LEU A 57 19.99 5.19 -4.23
N ARG A 58 20.04 6.29 -5.01
CA ARG A 58 20.80 6.36 -6.27
C ARG A 58 22.28 6.05 -6.04
N ARG A 59 22.88 6.61 -4.98
CA ARG A 59 24.26 6.32 -4.60
C ARG A 59 24.45 4.83 -4.30
N CYS A 60 23.60 4.23 -3.47
CA CYS A 60 23.67 2.80 -3.16
C CYS A 60 23.55 1.93 -4.42
N MET A 61 22.68 2.31 -5.37
CA MET A 61 22.52 1.59 -6.64
C MET A 61 23.73 1.76 -7.57
N SER A 62 24.42 2.91 -7.53
CA SER A 62 25.66 3.11 -8.28
C SER A 62 26.83 2.27 -7.76
N GLU A 63 26.83 1.95 -6.47
CA GLU A 63 27.82 1.11 -5.80
C GLU A 63 27.46 -0.39 -5.85
N ARG A 64 26.33 -0.74 -6.48
CA ARG A 64 25.85 -2.11 -6.61
C ARG A 64 26.81 -2.93 -7.46
N ALA A 65 27.35 -4.00 -6.87
CA ALA A 65 28.16 -4.98 -7.59
C ALA A 65 27.29 -6.03 -8.30
N ALA A 66 26.48 -5.59 -9.27
CA ALA A 66 25.68 -6.49 -10.11
C ALA A 66 26.35 -6.74 -11.47
N PRO A 67 26.19 -7.94 -12.06
CA PRO A 67 26.67 -8.21 -13.41
C PRO A 67 26.06 -7.21 -14.43
N PRO A 68 26.84 -6.78 -15.45
CA PRO A 68 26.29 -5.99 -16.54
C PRO A 68 25.08 -6.70 -17.17
N GLY A 69 23.99 -5.96 -17.41
CA GLY A 69 22.79 -6.53 -17.99
C GLY A 69 21.79 -7.14 -16.99
N TYR A 70 22.12 -7.18 -15.68
CA TYR A 70 21.19 -7.72 -14.68
C TYR A 70 20.07 -6.70 -14.36
N PRO A 71 18.79 -7.11 -14.40
CA PRO A 71 17.68 -6.19 -14.14
C PRO A 71 17.71 -5.62 -12.73
N LEU A 72 17.22 -4.40 -12.57
CA LEU A 72 16.90 -3.84 -11.25
C LEU A 72 15.66 -4.56 -10.72
N ARG A 73 15.69 -5.08 -9.49
CA ARG A 73 14.55 -5.72 -8.83
C ARG A 73 14.03 -4.83 -7.72
N LEU A 74 12.82 -4.34 -7.90
CA LEU A 74 12.14 -3.45 -6.96
C LEU A 74 10.94 -4.17 -6.35
N LEU A 75 10.78 -4.08 -5.03
CA LEU A 75 9.60 -4.58 -4.31
C LEU A 75 8.84 -3.42 -3.68
N SER A 76 7.61 -3.20 -4.09
CA SER A 76 6.72 -2.16 -3.55
C SER A 76 5.71 -2.76 -2.58
N HIS A 77 5.56 -2.18 -1.39
CA HIS A 77 4.59 -2.58 -0.39
C HIS A 77 3.96 -1.35 0.27
N ALA A 78 2.79 -0.95 -0.21
CA ALA A 78 2.03 0.17 0.31
C ALA A 78 0.96 -0.29 1.31
N LEU A 79 0.82 0.43 2.41
CA LEU A 79 -0.13 0.15 3.49
C LEU A 79 -1.06 1.37 3.71
N PRO A 80 -2.37 1.25 3.48
CA PRO A 80 -3.06 0.09 2.88
C PRO A 80 -2.74 -0.05 1.38
N CYS A 81 -2.87 -1.26 0.84
CA CYS A 81 -2.60 -1.53 -0.57
C CYS A 81 -3.49 -0.64 -1.47
N PRO A 82 -2.91 0.29 -2.25
CA PRO A 82 -3.63 1.23 -3.10
C PRO A 82 -4.30 0.49 -4.26
N ASN A 83 -5.35 1.10 -4.84
CA ASN A 83 -5.79 0.70 -6.16
C ASN A 83 -4.72 1.19 -7.16
N PRO A 84 -4.12 0.32 -8.02
CA PRO A 84 -3.10 0.71 -8.98
C PRO A 84 -3.56 1.79 -9.98
N SER A 85 -4.88 1.92 -10.17
CA SER A 85 -5.49 2.93 -11.05
C SER A 85 -5.41 4.35 -10.48
N LEU A 86 -5.08 4.51 -9.19
CA LEU A 86 -4.93 5.80 -8.53
C LEU A 86 -3.45 6.22 -8.52
N ASN A 87 -3.09 7.19 -9.35
CA ASN A 87 -1.79 7.87 -9.30
C ASN A 87 -1.55 8.45 -7.91
N GLY A 88 -0.47 8.09 -7.21
CA GLY A 88 -0.17 8.67 -5.89
C GLY A 88 0.85 7.95 -4.99
N ASN A 89 1.30 6.76 -5.37
CA ASN A 89 2.37 6.03 -4.68
C ASN A 89 3.72 6.72 -4.92
N ILE A 90 4.70 6.52 -4.03
CA ILE A 90 6.07 7.00 -4.29
C ILE A 90 6.79 6.14 -5.31
N LEU A 91 6.27 4.95 -5.60
CA LEU A 91 6.87 3.98 -6.51
C LEU A 91 7.26 4.56 -7.89
N PRO A 92 6.40 5.28 -8.63
CA PRO A 92 6.80 5.89 -9.91
C PRO A 92 7.97 6.86 -9.77
N VAL A 93 8.02 7.63 -8.68
CA VAL A 93 9.12 8.56 -8.37
C VAL A 93 10.40 7.79 -8.06
N VAL A 94 10.30 6.67 -7.33
CA VAL A 94 11.44 5.78 -7.07
C VAL A 94 11.94 5.16 -8.39
N ILE A 95 11.04 4.66 -9.23
CA ILE A 95 11.39 4.06 -10.53
C ILE A 95 12.12 5.10 -11.39
N ASP A 96 11.56 6.30 -11.56
CA ASP A 96 12.17 7.39 -12.32
C ASP A 96 13.54 7.77 -11.74
N ALA A 97 13.63 7.86 -10.41
CA ALA A 97 14.89 8.16 -9.74
C ALA A 97 15.97 7.08 -9.96
N MET A 98 15.58 5.81 -10.05
CA MET A 98 16.50 4.70 -10.23
C MET A 98 16.81 4.42 -11.70
N GLN A 99 15.94 4.82 -12.64
CA GLN A 99 16.13 4.63 -14.08
C GLN A 99 17.27 5.51 -14.59
N SER A 100 18.50 4.97 -14.56
CA SER A 100 19.62 5.52 -15.31
C SER A 100 19.64 4.96 -16.73
N ALA A 101 20.33 5.67 -17.65
CA ALA A 101 20.57 5.18 -19.00
C ALA A 101 21.31 3.82 -19.06
N SER A 102 21.91 3.37 -17.96
CA SER A 102 22.73 2.15 -17.88
C SER A 102 21.98 0.90 -17.41
N LEU A 103 20.72 1.01 -16.94
CA LEU A 103 19.94 -0.15 -16.52
C LEU A 103 19.09 -0.70 -17.69
N PRO A 104 19.21 -2.00 -18.01
CA PRO A 104 18.55 -2.60 -19.17
C PRO A 104 17.03 -2.72 -18.97
N CYS A 105 16.59 -3.16 -17.80
CA CYS A 105 15.19 -3.28 -17.41
C CYS A 105 15.02 -3.33 -15.88
N THR A 106 13.80 -3.06 -15.42
CA THR A 106 13.38 -3.03 -14.02
C THR A 106 12.23 -4.00 -13.84
N ASN A 107 12.36 -4.95 -12.91
CA ASN A 107 11.29 -5.84 -12.50
C ASN A 107 10.70 -5.30 -11.20
N VAL A 108 9.40 -5.03 -11.20
CA VAL A 108 8.68 -4.46 -10.05
C VAL A 108 7.72 -5.51 -9.50
N PHE A 109 7.94 -5.90 -8.25
CA PHE A 109 7.07 -6.79 -7.50
C PHE A 109 6.15 -5.94 -6.63
N HIS A 110 4.84 -6.03 -6.84
CA HIS A 110 3.83 -5.34 -6.05
C HIS A 110 3.28 -6.29 -4.99
N ALA A 111 3.57 -6.01 -3.73
CA ALA A 111 3.03 -6.76 -2.60
C ALA A 111 1.56 -6.39 -2.38
N LEU A 112 0.65 -7.32 -2.65
CA LEU A 112 -0.79 -7.12 -2.56
C LEU A 112 -1.36 -7.89 -1.36
N SER A 113 -1.91 -7.16 -0.40
CA SER A 113 -2.59 -7.75 0.76
C SER A 113 -4.07 -8.04 0.48
N GLY A 114 -4.55 -9.17 0.99
CA GLY A 114 -5.98 -9.51 1.01
C GLY A 114 -6.55 -10.06 -0.30
N ARG A 115 -7.87 -9.90 -0.48
CA ARG A 115 -8.57 -10.28 -1.72
C ARG A 115 -8.47 -9.12 -2.71
N PHE A 116 -7.60 -9.25 -3.71
CA PHE A 116 -7.47 -8.29 -4.81
C PHE A 116 -8.29 -8.76 -6.02
N THR A 117 -8.87 -7.80 -6.73
CA THR A 117 -9.56 -8.02 -8.02
C THR A 117 -8.58 -7.85 -9.17
N LEU A 118 -8.93 -8.31 -10.39
CA LEU A 118 -8.05 -8.11 -11.55
C LEU A 118 -7.75 -6.63 -11.83
N SER A 119 -8.66 -5.71 -11.47
CA SER A 119 -8.42 -4.26 -11.53
C SER A 119 -7.41 -3.74 -10.50
N ASP A 120 -7.09 -4.54 -9.48
CA ASP A 120 -6.06 -4.22 -8.48
C ASP A 120 -4.68 -4.76 -8.89
N LEU A 121 -4.56 -5.38 -10.06
CA LEU A 121 -3.29 -5.83 -10.60
C LEU A 121 -2.68 -4.74 -11.49
N PRO A 122 -1.34 -4.56 -11.46
CA PRO A 122 -0.68 -3.75 -12.47
C PRO A 122 -0.96 -4.36 -13.85
N THR A 123 -1.32 -3.53 -14.82
CA THR A 123 -1.51 -3.96 -16.21
C THR A 123 -0.15 -4.33 -16.79
N SER A 124 0.09 -5.63 -16.98
CA SER A 124 1.19 -6.10 -17.83
C SER A 124 0.99 -5.60 -19.27
N PRO A 125 2.06 -5.48 -20.09
CA PRO A 125 1.89 -5.20 -21.51
C PRO A 125 0.90 -6.20 -22.14
N PRO A 126 0.07 -5.75 -23.10
CA PRO A 126 -0.92 -6.61 -23.74
C PRO A 126 -0.24 -7.85 -24.34
N ALA A 127 -0.83 -9.02 -24.12
CA ALA A 127 -0.31 -10.32 -24.55
C ALA A 127 -0.32 -10.54 -26.08
N THR A 128 -0.74 -9.54 -26.86
CA THR A 128 -0.85 -9.63 -28.32
C THR A 128 -0.21 -8.39 -28.94
N PRO A 129 0.80 -8.54 -29.82
CA PRO A 129 1.40 -7.42 -30.52
C PRO A 129 0.33 -6.76 -31.40
N ILE A 130 -0.16 -5.60 -30.98
CA ILE A 130 -1.06 -4.79 -31.80
C ILE A 130 -0.18 -4.16 -32.88
N LEU A 131 -0.41 -4.54 -34.13
CA LEU A 131 0.24 -4.00 -35.34
C LEU A 131 -0.15 -2.54 -35.65
N ALA A 132 -0.63 -1.78 -34.67
CA ALA A 132 -1.04 -0.39 -34.82
C ALA A 132 -0.09 0.50 -34.00
N GLY A 133 0.69 1.28 -34.73
CA GLY A 133 1.89 1.93 -34.23
C GLY A 133 1.70 3.00 -33.16
N THR A 134 2.88 3.42 -32.69
CA THR A 134 3.24 4.58 -31.83
C THR A 134 3.63 4.31 -30.37
N ASP A 135 3.60 3.08 -29.88
CA ASP A 135 4.36 2.71 -28.68
C ASP A 135 5.06 1.35 -28.87
N ASP A 136 6.39 1.38 -28.92
CA ASP A 136 7.22 0.19 -29.14
C ASP A 136 7.08 -0.78 -27.96
N TYR A 137 6.39 -1.91 -28.18
CA TYR A 137 6.29 -3.04 -27.24
C TYR A 137 7.65 -3.50 -26.67
N PHE A 138 8.73 -3.34 -27.44
CA PHE A 138 10.10 -3.68 -27.05
C PHE A 138 10.87 -2.53 -26.34
N ALA A 139 10.28 -1.34 -26.23
CA ALA A 139 10.86 -0.21 -25.51
C ALA A 139 10.48 -0.19 -24.01
N GLN A 140 9.58 -1.09 -23.58
CA GLN A 140 9.18 -1.16 -22.17
C GLN A 140 10.31 -1.70 -21.31
N LYS A 141 10.82 -0.84 -20.43
CA LYS A 141 11.90 -1.15 -19.49
C LYS A 141 11.41 -1.55 -18.11
N VAL A 142 10.10 -1.62 -17.87
CA VAL A 142 9.50 -1.94 -16.56
C VAL A 142 8.54 -3.12 -16.69
N PHE A 143 8.79 -4.17 -15.91
CA PHE A 143 7.99 -5.40 -15.87
C PHE A 143 7.36 -5.56 -14.50
N ASP A 144 6.04 -5.43 -14.42
CA ASP A 144 5.30 -5.54 -13.17
C ASP A 144 4.86 -6.98 -12.88
N SER A 145 4.92 -7.37 -11.61
CA SER A 145 4.48 -8.66 -11.10
C SER A 145 3.74 -8.45 -9.78
N ALA A 146 2.57 -9.03 -9.63
CA ALA A 146 1.85 -9.02 -8.36
C ALA A 146 2.25 -10.21 -7.48
N VAL A 147 2.47 -9.96 -6.20
CA VAL A 147 2.86 -10.98 -5.22
C VAL A 147 1.92 -10.90 -4.02
N PRO A 148 1.24 -12.00 -3.65
CA PRO A 148 0.34 -12.00 -2.50
C PRO A 148 1.13 -11.91 -1.19
N VAL A 149 0.62 -11.12 -0.24
CA VAL A 149 1.21 -10.97 1.10
C VAL A 149 0.15 -11.01 2.18
N SER A 150 0.55 -11.36 3.40
CA SER A 150 -0.31 -11.23 4.57
C SER A 150 -0.76 -9.78 4.77
N ASP A 151 -1.99 -9.58 5.22
CA ASP A 151 -2.49 -8.23 5.52
C ASP A 151 -2.04 -7.82 6.93
N TYR A 152 -0.92 -7.08 7.01
CA TYR A 152 -0.34 -6.62 8.27
C TYR A 152 -1.24 -5.68 9.08
N SER A 153 -2.35 -5.20 8.50
CA SER A 153 -3.33 -4.37 9.19
C SER A 153 -4.34 -5.16 10.03
N GLN A 154 -4.42 -6.48 9.81
CA GLN A 154 -5.32 -7.39 10.52
C GLN A 154 -4.65 -8.01 11.75
N ASP A 155 -5.40 -8.81 12.51
CA ASP A 155 -4.82 -9.62 13.59
C ASP A 155 -3.88 -10.69 13.02
N LEU A 156 -2.60 -10.57 13.34
CA LEU A 156 -1.52 -11.45 12.90
C LEU A 156 -1.21 -12.55 13.92
N SER A 157 -2.00 -12.69 14.98
CA SER A 157 -1.79 -13.68 16.06
C SER A 157 -1.66 -15.13 15.57
N THR A 158 -2.26 -15.44 14.41
CA THR A 158 -2.25 -16.76 13.79
C THR A 158 -1.07 -17.00 12.85
N LEU A 159 -0.33 -15.95 12.47
CA LEU A 159 0.81 -16.07 11.58
C LEU A 159 2.03 -16.61 12.35
N PRO A 160 2.88 -17.42 11.68
CA PRO A 160 4.15 -17.81 12.26
C PRO A 160 5.04 -16.59 12.53
N ARG A 161 6.20 -16.83 13.16
CA ARG A 161 7.18 -15.75 13.36
C ARG A 161 7.85 -15.41 12.03
N SER A 162 8.09 -14.13 11.79
CA SER A 162 8.89 -13.66 10.65
C SER A 162 10.28 -14.31 10.63
N PRO A 163 10.90 -14.50 9.44
CA PRO A 163 10.54 -13.85 8.18
C PRO A 163 9.51 -14.61 7.32
N HIS A 164 8.62 -13.86 6.66
CA HIS A 164 7.70 -14.33 5.61
C HIS A 164 8.05 -13.70 4.25
N PRO A 165 9.14 -14.15 3.61
CA PRO A 165 9.57 -13.58 2.36
C PRO A 165 8.56 -13.89 1.25
N VAL A 166 8.26 -12.90 0.42
CA VAL A 166 7.30 -12.97 -0.69
C VAL A 166 8.03 -13.12 -2.03
N VAL A 167 9.34 -12.84 -2.00
CA VAL A 167 10.32 -13.06 -3.05
C VAL A 167 11.50 -13.82 -2.45
N PRO A 168 12.36 -14.48 -3.25
CA PRO A 168 13.53 -15.16 -2.72
C PRO A 168 14.34 -14.23 -1.79
N PRO A 169 14.76 -14.68 -0.59
CA PRO A 169 15.62 -13.89 0.28
C PRO A 169 16.88 -13.42 -0.46
N ALA A 170 17.44 -12.28 -0.04
CA ALA A 170 18.67 -11.75 -0.64
C ALA A 170 18.61 -11.47 -2.15
N SER A 171 17.44 -11.10 -2.71
CA SER A 171 17.24 -10.95 -4.15
C SER A 171 16.71 -9.58 -4.62
N ILE A 172 16.30 -8.70 -3.72
CA ILE A 172 15.71 -7.39 -4.04
C ILE A 172 16.73 -6.28 -3.90
N ASP A 173 16.87 -5.45 -4.94
CA ASP A 173 17.80 -4.32 -4.90
C ASP A 173 17.21 -3.12 -4.16
N VAL A 174 15.92 -2.85 -4.38
CA VAL A 174 15.20 -1.76 -3.71
C VAL A 174 13.86 -2.27 -3.20
N ALA A 175 13.64 -2.25 -1.90
CA ALA A 175 12.33 -2.44 -1.30
C ALA A 175 11.74 -1.07 -0.92
N VAL A 176 10.44 -0.88 -1.10
CA VAL A 176 9.71 0.32 -0.72
C VAL A 176 8.57 -0.09 0.19
N VAL A 177 8.54 0.45 1.41
CA VAL A 177 7.42 0.33 2.34
C VAL A 177 6.88 1.72 2.59
N GLU A 178 5.63 1.96 2.21
CA GLU A 178 5.01 3.28 2.34
C GLU A 178 3.67 3.20 3.09
N ARG A 179 3.44 4.15 3.98
CA ARG A 179 2.15 4.42 4.62
C ARG A 179 2.03 5.94 4.78
N PHE A 180 0.85 6.48 4.49
CA PHE A 180 0.57 7.92 4.60
C PHE A 180 -0.58 8.27 5.54
N ILE A 181 -1.49 7.32 5.79
CA ILE A 181 -2.59 7.48 6.76
C ILE A 181 -2.27 6.72 8.04
N PRO A 182 -2.88 7.06 9.19
CA PRO A 182 -2.64 6.34 10.44
C PRO A 182 -3.09 4.87 10.36
N PRO A 183 -2.41 3.93 11.03
CA PRO A 183 -2.84 2.55 11.07
C PRO A 183 -4.19 2.38 11.80
N PRO A 184 -4.95 1.32 11.49
CA PRO A 184 -6.23 1.05 12.13
C PRO A 184 -6.04 0.64 13.60
N SER A 185 -4.88 0.08 13.95
CA SER A 185 -4.56 -0.39 15.29
C SER A 185 -3.13 -0.04 15.72
N ALA A 186 -2.94 0.18 17.01
CA ALA A 186 -1.60 0.34 17.59
C ALA A 186 -0.77 -0.95 17.48
N ALA A 187 -1.43 -2.11 17.37
CA ALA A 187 -0.77 -3.40 17.19
C ALA A 187 -0.05 -3.48 15.84
N GLU A 188 -0.64 -3.00 14.74
CA GLU A 188 0.04 -2.91 13.44
C GLU A 188 1.35 -2.15 13.58
N PHE A 189 1.31 -0.95 14.20
CA PHE A 189 2.49 -0.11 14.41
C PHE A 189 3.58 -0.82 15.24
N ALA A 190 3.20 -1.40 16.38
CA ALA A 190 4.13 -2.09 17.27
C ALA A 190 4.77 -3.33 16.61
N ASN A 191 3.98 -4.10 15.86
CA ASN A 191 4.41 -5.35 15.22
C ASN A 191 5.48 -5.12 14.14
N MET A 192 5.50 -3.96 13.49
CA MET A 192 6.54 -3.63 12.50
C MET A 192 7.97 -3.74 13.07
N PHE A 193 8.15 -3.56 14.39
CA PHE A 193 9.46 -3.63 15.05
C PHE A 193 9.69 -4.95 15.80
N ASN A 194 8.79 -5.93 15.67
CA ASN A 194 8.86 -7.19 16.41
C ASN A 194 9.67 -8.25 15.65
N LEU A 195 10.73 -8.77 16.28
CA LEU A 195 11.54 -9.86 15.72
C LEU A 195 10.99 -11.25 16.03
N ASN A 196 10.17 -11.36 17.07
CA ASN A 196 9.65 -12.63 17.57
C ASN A 196 8.20 -12.88 17.15
N GLY A 197 7.70 -12.09 16.20
CA GLY A 197 6.36 -12.18 15.64
C GLY A 197 6.37 -11.67 14.20
N PRO A 198 5.20 -11.50 13.59
CA PRO A 198 5.05 -10.97 12.24
C PRO A 198 5.53 -9.51 12.18
N SER A 199 6.42 -9.20 11.24
CA SER A 199 6.94 -7.85 11.00
C SER A 199 7.22 -7.62 9.52
N ILE A 200 6.52 -6.65 8.94
CA ILE A 200 6.76 -6.20 7.57
C ILE A 200 8.21 -5.72 7.37
N LEU A 201 8.79 -5.00 8.33
CA LEU A 201 10.16 -4.49 8.18
C LEU A 201 11.17 -5.63 8.20
N VAL A 202 11.00 -6.62 9.08
CA VAL A 202 11.87 -7.81 9.12
C VAL A 202 11.78 -8.58 7.80
N ASP A 203 10.56 -8.79 7.30
CA ASP A 203 10.32 -9.53 6.05
C ASP A 203 11.01 -8.83 4.86
N ARG A 204 10.82 -7.51 4.73
CA ARG A 204 11.44 -6.71 3.65
C ARG A 204 12.97 -6.61 3.77
N LEU A 205 13.51 -6.48 4.98
CA LEU A 205 14.96 -6.41 5.20
C LEU A 205 15.67 -7.71 4.81
N VAL A 206 15.08 -8.88 5.09
CA VAL A 206 15.68 -10.19 4.74
C VAL A 206 15.74 -10.41 3.22
N GLU A 207 14.80 -9.84 2.47
CA GLU A 207 14.72 -9.92 1.01
C GLU A 207 15.77 -9.06 0.29
N LEU A 208 16.32 -8.04 0.96
CA LEU A 208 17.31 -7.14 0.36
C LEU A 208 18.56 -7.88 -0.09
N SER A 209 19.05 -7.54 -1.27
CA SER A 209 20.30 -8.03 -1.84
C SER A 209 21.50 -7.70 -0.94
N PRO A 210 22.46 -8.62 -0.75
CA PRO A 210 23.72 -8.35 -0.05
C PRO A 210 24.68 -7.48 -0.89
N GLN A 211 24.32 -7.11 -2.11
CA GLN A 211 25.06 -6.18 -2.96
C GLN A 211 24.50 -4.75 -2.84
N ASN A 212 24.47 -4.21 -1.62
CA ASN A 212 23.95 -2.86 -1.31
C ASN A 212 22.43 -2.70 -1.54
N GLY A 213 21.64 -3.76 -1.30
CA GLY A 213 20.19 -3.67 -1.33
C GLY A 213 19.67 -2.64 -0.32
N CYS A 214 18.66 -1.87 -0.70
CA CYS A 214 18.14 -0.76 0.11
C CYS A 214 16.64 -0.89 0.35
N LEU A 215 16.20 -0.53 1.56
CA LEU A 215 14.80 -0.34 1.91
C LEU A 215 14.53 1.15 2.09
N LEU A 216 13.59 1.69 1.31
CA LEU A 216 12.96 2.99 1.55
C LEU A 216 11.72 2.76 2.42
N PHE A 217 11.72 3.34 3.62
CA PHE A 217 10.61 3.25 4.56
C PHE A 217 10.01 4.63 4.80
N VAL A 218 8.74 4.80 4.45
CA VAL A 218 7.97 6.04 4.65
C VAL A 218 6.78 5.75 5.56
N TYR A 219 6.66 6.50 6.65
CA TYR A 219 5.64 6.24 7.67
C TYR A 219 5.13 7.54 8.31
N PRO A 220 3.83 7.68 8.62
CA PRO A 220 3.30 8.88 9.27
C PRO A 220 3.85 9.02 10.69
N THR A 221 4.18 10.25 11.06
CA THR A 221 4.44 10.60 12.47
C THR A 221 3.13 10.75 13.23
N ARG A 222 3.19 10.83 14.56
CA ARG A 222 2.02 11.23 15.37
C ARG A 222 1.49 12.60 14.96
N THR A 223 2.36 13.57 14.72
CA THR A 223 1.98 14.89 14.21
C THR A 223 1.28 14.82 12.85
N GLY A 224 1.82 14.05 11.90
CA GLY A 224 1.19 13.80 10.61
C GLY A 224 -0.18 13.11 10.74
N ALA A 225 -0.28 12.11 11.61
CA ALA A 225 -1.53 11.41 11.86
C ALA A 225 -2.63 12.30 12.45
N ARG A 226 -2.28 13.18 13.40
CA ARG A 226 -3.21 14.18 13.93
C ARG A 226 -3.63 15.19 12.87
N THR A 227 -2.70 15.59 12.01
CA THR A 227 -2.99 16.48 10.87
C THR A 227 -3.94 15.81 9.87
N PHE A 228 -3.71 14.55 9.54
CA PHE A 228 -4.64 13.75 8.74
C PHE A 228 -6.05 13.72 9.35
N MET A 229 -6.17 13.42 10.65
CA MET A 229 -7.46 13.39 11.33
C MET A 229 -8.18 14.75 11.30
N ARG A 230 -7.45 15.83 11.58
CA ARG A 230 -7.99 17.18 11.72
C ARG A 230 -8.33 17.84 10.38
N GLU A 231 -7.48 17.67 9.38
CA GLU A 231 -7.54 18.45 8.14
C GLU A 231 -8.00 17.63 6.95
N HIS A 232 -7.72 16.33 6.92
CA HIS A 232 -8.15 15.47 5.81
C HIS A 232 -9.48 14.79 6.11
N LEU A 233 -9.55 14.02 7.21
CA LEU A 233 -10.71 13.18 7.52
C LEU A 233 -11.86 13.99 8.15
N GLY A 234 -11.61 14.69 9.26
CA GLY A 234 -12.63 15.38 10.06
C GLY A 234 -13.56 16.31 9.28
N PRO A 235 -13.05 17.19 8.40
CA PRO A 235 -13.89 18.12 7.62
C PRO A 235 -14.87 17.43 6.68
N VAL A 236 -14.61 16.16 6.32
CA VAL A 236 -15.46 15.35 5.45
C VAL A 236 -16.33 14.39 6.27
N TRP A 237 -15.71 13.67 7.20
CA TRP A 237 -16.31 12.57 7.96
C TRP A 237 -17.23 13.05 9.09
N ASP A 238 -16.85 14.09 9.84
CA ASP A 238 -17.67 14.55 10.98
C ASP A 238 -19.05 15.09 10.54
N PRO A 239 -19.17 15.86 9.43
CA PRO A 239 -20.48 16.19 8.88
C PRO A 239 -21.30 14.96 8.47
N ILE A 240 -20.66 13.93 7.90
CA ILE A 240 -21.33 12.68 7.50
C ILE A 240 -21.87 11.97 8.74
N LEU A 241 -21.05 11.80 9.79
CA LEU A 241 -21.46 11.17 11.04
C LEU A 241 -22.59 11.96 11.73
N ARG A 242 -22.50 13.29 11.78
CA ARG A 242 -23.57 14.13 12.35
C ARG A 242 -24.87 14.00 11.57
N SER A 243 -24.82 14.06 10.24
CA SER A 243 -26.03 13.91 9.41
C SER A 243 -26.66 12.53 9.57
N THR A 244 -25.85 11.47 9.57
CA THR A 244 -26.29 10.09 9.77
C THR A 244 -26.86 9.88 11.17
N SER A 245 -26.26 10.50 12.19
CA SER A 245 -26.74 10.45 13.58
C SER A 245 -28.11 11.09 13.74
N VAL A 246 -28.37 12.22 13.07
CA VAL A 246 -29.70 12.86 13.10
C VAL A 246 -30.73 12.07 12.29
N VAL A 247 -30.38 11.57 11.10
CA VAL A 247 -31.32 10.87 10.21
C VAL A 247 -31.73 9.50 10.77
N TYR A 248 -30.82 8.78 11.39
CA TYR A 248 -31.06 7.41 11.88
C TYR A 248 -31.09 7.30 13.41
N ASP A 249 -31.14 8.43 14.11
CA ASP A 249 -31.14 8.52 15.58
C ASP A 249 -29.99 7.72 16.23
N LEU A 250 -28.79 7.81 15.64
CA LEU A 250 -27.61 7.10 16.14
C LEU A 250 -27.06 7.81 17.39
N PRO A 251 -26.72 7.08 18.47
CA PRO A 251 -26.13 7.67 19.66
C PRO A 251 -24.80 8.36 19.37
N LEU A 252 -24.53 9.46 20.08
CA LEU A 252 -23.27 10.21 19.98
C LEU A 252 -22.03 9.33 20.21
N GLU A 253 -22.12 8.38 21.14
CA GLU A 253 -21.04 7.43 21.42
C GLU A 253 -20.70 6.52 20.24
N LEU A 254 -21.69 6.16 19.42
CA LEU A 254 -21.44 5.39 18.20
C LEU A 254 -20.67 6.24 17.19
N SER A 255 -21.12 7.48 16.96
CA SER A 255 -20.45 8.44 16.08
C SER A 255 -19.00 8.67 16.52
N ARG A 256 -18.75 8.81 17.83
CA ARG A 256 -17.39 8.94 18.38
C ARG A 256 -16.51 7.72 18.09
N LYS A 257 -17.04 6.51 18.26
CA LYS A 257 -16.32 5.26 17.94
C LYS A 257 -16.05 5.12 16.45
N LEU A 258 -16.97 5.54 15.59
CA LEU A 258 -16.80 5.50 14.14
C LEU A 258 -15.75 6.52 13.66
N GLY A 259 -15.73 7.70 14.27
CA GLY A 259 -14.79 8.79 13.94
C GLY A 259 -13.37 8.64 14.51
N ALA A 260 -13.15 7.77 15.48
CA ALA A 260 -11.83 7.61 16.09
C ALA A 260 -10.93 6.65 15.29
N MET A 261 -9.65 7.03 15.13
CA MET A 261 -8.57 6.13 14.72
C MET A 261 -7.68 5.88 15.94
N GLN A 262 -7.73 4.67 16.48
CA GLN A 262 -7.16 4.38 17.81
C GLN A 262 -5.65 4.56 17.85
N ALA A 263 -4.96 4.23 16.76
CA ALA A 263 -3.51 4.17 16.70
C ALA A 263 -2.81 5.54 16.76
N VAL A 264 -3.53 6.63 16.45
CA VAL A 264 -2.95 7.98 16.27
C VAL A 264 -2.10 8.40 17.46
N GLU A 265 -2.62 8.19 18.67
CA GLU A 265 -1.95 8.62 19.90
C GLU A 265 -0.79 7.71 20.32
N GLN A 266 -0.64 6.52 19.73
CA GLN A 266 0.47 5.60 19.99
C GLN A 266 1.54 5.62 18.90
N LEU A 267 1.34 6.39 17.84
CA LEU A 267 2.40 6.65 16.87
C LEU A 267 3.52 7.46 17.52
N ASP A 268 4.70 7.32 16.96
CA ASP A 268 5.90 8.03 17.38
C ASP A 268 6.06 9.35 16.64
N GLU A 269 6.77 10.30 17.24
CA GLU A 269 7.37 11.40 16.48
C GLU A 269 8.65 10.91 15.76
N HIS A 270 9.19 11.73 14.85
CA HIS A 270 10.32 11.34 14.00
C HIS A 270 11.51 10.74 14.77
N GLU A 271 11.97 11.40 15.82
CA GLU A 271 13.14 10.98 16.61
C GLU A 271 12.91 9.63 17.32
N GLU A 272 11.70 9.42 17.83
CA GLU A 272 11.30 8.17 18.50
C GLU A 272 11.27 7.01 17.48
N LEU A 273 10.70 7.28 16.30
CA LEU A 273 10.61 6.31 15.21
C LEU A 273 11.99 5.94 14.68
N GLU A 274 12.86 6.93 14.47
CA GLU A 274 14.25 6.73 14.06
C GLU A 274 15.01 5.87 15.07
N SER A 275 14.84 6.13 16.37
CA SER A 275 15.40 5.31 17.45
C SER A 275 14.94 3.85 17.37
N LYS A 276 13.64 3.60 17.10
CA LYS A 276 13.11 2.23 16.93
C LYS A 276 13.64 1.55 15.67
N VAL A 277 13.76 2.26 14.55
CA VAL A 277 14.31 1.72 13.30
C VAL A 277 15.79 1.33 13.49
N ARG A 278 16.61 2.19 14.10
CA ARG A 278 18.02 1.86 14.41
C ARG A 278 18.13 0.65 15.34
N LYS A 279 17.34 0.62 16.43
CA LYS A 279 17.29 -0.54 17.35
C LYS A 279 16.84 -1.83 16.65
N LEU A 280 15.94 -1.75 15.67
CA LEU A 280 15.58 -2.92 14.86
C LEU A 280 16.78 -3.41 14.05
N CYS A 281 17.49 -2.52 13.37
CA CYS A 281 18.69 -2.85 12.59
C CYS A 281 19.78 -3.50 13.47
N ASP A 282 20.03 -2.95 14.66
CA ASP A 282 21.00 -3.50 15.62
C ASP A 282 20.60 -4.91 16.11
N ARG A 283 19.32 -5.12 16.43
CA ARG A 283 18.84 -6.43 16.87
C ARG A 283 18.84 -7.46 15.73
N MET A 284 18.51 -7.05 14.50
CA MET A 284 18.61 -7.91 13.31
C MET A 284 20.03 -8.44 13.15
N ARG A 285 21.05 -7.58 13.36
CA ARG A 285 22.47 -7.97 13.31
C ARG A 285 22.83 -9.03 14.35
N GLN A 286 22.19 -9.05 15.51
CA GLN A 286 22.44 -10.03 16.57
C GLN A 286 21.78 -11.39 16.29
N VAL A 287 20.57 -11.37 15.74
CA VAL A 287 19.77 -12.58 15.47
C VAL A 287 20.26 -13.32 14.23
N TYR A 288 20.47 -12.60 13.13
CA TYR A 288 20.92 -13.18 11.87
C TYR A 288 22.46 -13.19 11.87
N ARG A 289 23.06 -14.22 12.47
CA ARG A 289 24.52 -14.45 12.61
C ARG A 289 25.33 -14.51 11.28
N HIS A 290 24.70 -14.24 10.15
CA HIS A 290 25.33 -14.09 8.83
C HIS A 290 25.87 -12.65 8.65
N PRO A 291 26.73 -12.37 7.65
CA PRO A 291 27.40 -11.06 7.54
C PRO A 291 26.46 -9.90 7.17
N ALA A 292 25.15 -10.14 7.00
CA ALA A 292 24.18 -9.11 6.65
C ALA A 292 24.02 -8.10 7.79
N ARG A 293 24.62 -6.92 7.62
CA ARG A 293 24.43 -5.77 8.51
C ARG A 293 23.37 -4.86 7.89
N PHE A 294 22.50 -4.32 8.72
CA PHE A 294 21.53 -3.33 8.30
C PHE A 294 21.89 -1.99 8.94
N GLU A 295 21.90 -0.93 8.16
CA GLU A 295 22.30 0.40 8.62
C GLU A 295 21.34 1.45 8.07
N VAL A 296 20.92 2.38 8.94
CA VAL A 296 20.13 3.55 8.54
C VAL A 296 21.10 4.57 7.94
N VAL A 297 21.09 4.67 6.61
CA VAL A 297 21.98 5.57 5.85
C VAL A 297 21.36 6.93 5.57
N TYR A 298 20.04 7.05 5.76
CA TYR A 298 19.32 8.31 5.75
C TYR A 298 18.12 8.25 6.71
N ALA A 299 17.86 9.35 7.38
CA ALA A 299 16.65 9.61 8.14
C ALA A 299 16.29 11.08 7.99
N GLY A 300 15.04 11.36 7.67
CA GLY A 300 14.51 12.72 7.54
C GLY A 300 13.02 12.76 7.79
N CYS A 301 12.50 13.97 7.98
CA CYS A 301 11.08 14.24 8.16
C CYS A 301 10.63 15.24 7.10
N GLY A 302 9.43 15.05 6.55
CA GLY A 302 8.88 15.96 5.54
C GLY A 302 7.37 15.83 5.40
N GLU A 303 6.76 16.75 4.68
CA GLU A 303 5.31 16.79 4.49
C GLU A 303 4.89 16.21 3.14
N ARG A 304 3.73 15.56 3.11
CA ARG A 304 3.13 15.00 1.88
C ARG A 304 1.69 15.44 1.70
N ASN A 305 1.42 16.06 0.57
CA ASN A 305 0.07 16.42 0.16
C ASN A 305 -0.69 15.18 -0.30
N LEU A 306 -1.77 14.85 0.41
CA LEU A 306 -2.66 13.75 0.07
C LEU A 306 -3.89 14.32 -0.63
N SER A 307 -4.10 13.92 -1.89
CA SER A 307 -5.35 14.25 -2.56
C SER A 307 -6.50 13.46 -1.94
N LYS A 308 -7.70 14.06 -1.97
CA LYS A 308 -8.90 13.44 -1.38
C LYS A 308 -9.19 12.08 -2.00
N GLU A 309 -9.09 12.00 -3.32
CA GLU A 309 -9.37 10.81 -4.12
C GLU A 309 -8.49 9.63 -3.69
N ARG A 310 -7.25 9.90 -3.26
CA ARG A 310 -6.30 8.88 -2.80
C ARG A 310 -6.65 8.40 -1.40
N TRP A 311 -6.68 9.31 -0.43
CA TRP A 311 -6.79 8.91 0.97
C TRP A 311 -8.16 8.32 1.28
N VAL A 312 -9.23 8.75 0.60
CA VAL A 312 -10.57 8.18 0.77
C VAL A 312 -10.58 6.70 0.42
N GLY A 313 -9.97 6.31 -0.72
CA GLY A 313 -9.86 4.91 -1.11
C GLY A 313 -9.05 4.07 -0.10
N TRP A 314 -7.92 4.62 0.36
CA TRP A 314 -7.08 3.98 1.38
C TRP A 314 -7.82 3.77 2.70
N TRP A 315 -8.42 4.84 3.21
CA TRP A 315 -9.15 4.85 4.48
C TRP A 315 -10.37 3.91 4.41
N ALA A 316 -11.13 3.94 3.32
CA ALA A 316 -12.28 3.05 3.12
C ALA A 316 -11.87 1.58 3.08
N LYS A 317 -10.74 1.24 2.43
CA LYS A 317 -10.22 -0.13 2.42
C LYS A 317 -9.81 -0.60 3.82
N GLN A 318 -9.12 0.26 4.56
CA GLN A 318 -8.62 -0.03 5.91
C GLN A 318 -9.75 -0.14 6.95
N GLU A 319 -10.67 0.82 6.97
CA GLU A 319 -11.62 1.01 8.08
C GLU A 319 -12.96 0.29 7.89
N ARG A 320 -13.24 -0.23 6.69
CA ARG A 320 -14.53 -0.88 6.36
C ARG A 320 -14.89 -2.02 7.32
N SER A 321 -13.95 -2.88 7.68
CA SER A 321 -14.21 -3.99 8.62
C SER A 321 -14.53 -3.45 10.01
N ARG A 322 -13.69 -2.56 10.55
CA ARG A 322 -13.89 -1.95 11.87
C ARG A 322 -15.23 -1.21 11.97
N ILE A 323 -15.59 -0.41 10.97
CA ILE A 323 -16.88 0.31 10.93
C ILE A 323 -18.04 -0.68 10.97
N ARG A 324 -17.94 -1.79 10.22
CA ARG A 324 -18.95 -2.85 10.24
C ARG A 324 -19.08 -3.47 11.62
N ASP A 325 -17.97 -3.82 12.26
CA ASP A 325 -17.96 -4.47 13.57
C ASP A 325 -18.56 -3.56 14.66
N VAL A 326 -18.20 -2.27 14.63
CA VAL A 326 -18.75 -1.24 15.52
C VAL A 326 -20.26 -1.07 15.30
N ALA A 327 -20.71 -1.02 14.04
CA ALA A 327 -22.13 -0.91 13.69
C ALA A 327 -22.92 -2.17 14.10
N GLN A 328 -22.37 -3.36 13.86
CA GLN A 328 -22.99 -4.63 14.20
C GLN A 328 -23.14 -4.78 15.72
N HIS A 329 -22.08 -4.51 16.48
CA HIS A 329 -22.13 -4.52 17.95
C HIS A 329 -23.22 -3.59 18.49
N TYR A 330 -23.38 -2.40 17.90
CA TYR A 330 -24.44 -1.46 18.27
C TYR A 330 -25.85 -2.01 17.99
N ILE A 331 -26.08 -2.55 16.80
CA ILE A 331 -27.38 -3.12 16.40
C ILE A 331 -27.74 -4.31 17.29
N GLU A 332 -26.80 -5.20 17.56
CA GLU A 332 -26.99 -6.33 18.46
C GLU A 332 -27.30 -5.89 19.89
N SER A 333 -26.57 -4.90 20.40
CA SER A 333 -26.83 -4.33 21.72
C SER A 333 -28.22 -3.71 21.79
N THR A 334 -28.65 -2.98 20.77
CA THR A 334 -29.98 -2.35 20.72
C THR A 334 -31.10 -3.40 20.66
N ARG A 335 -30.92 -4.48 19.91
CA ARG A 335 -31.86 -5.61 19.86
C ARG A 335 -32.05 -6.29 21.22
N ARG A 336 -30.98 -6.42 22.01
CA ARG A 336 -31.05 -7.02 23.36
C ARG A 336 -31.81 -6.16 24.38
N HIS A 337 -31.81 -4.83 24.20
CA HIS A 337 -32.44 -3.89 25.13
C HIS A 337 -33.85 -3.45 24.71
N ARG A 338 -34.26 -3.69 23.45
CA ARG A 338 -35.63 -3.43 22.98
C ARG A 338 -36.51 -4.67 23.15
N HIS A 339 -37.39 -4.68 24.15
CA HIS A 339 -38.48 -5.65 24.24
C HIS A 339 -39.51 -5.38 23.13
N TYR A 340 -39.67 -6.35 22.21
CA TYR A 340 -40.79 -6.55 21.29
C TYR A 340 -41.17 -5.37 20.34
N HIS A 341 -41.10 -5.65 19.02
CA HIS A 341 -41.80 -4.96 17.92
C HIS A 341 -41.19 -3.73 17.23
N GLN A 342 -39.88 -3.49 17.28
CA GLN A 342 -39.26 -2.56 16.33
C GLN A 342 -38.05 -3.21 15.68
N ASP A 343 -38.16 -3.50 14.38
CA ASP A 343 -37.00 -3.83 13.56
C ASP A 343 -35.98 -2.70 13.68
N PRO A 344 -34.67 -3.00 13.77
CA PRO A 344 -33.66 -1.96 13.74
C PRO A 344 -33.83 -1.16 12.43
N PRO A 345 -33.81 0.18 12.49
CA PRO A 345 -34.13 1.04 11.34
C PRO A 345 -33.16 0.87 10.16
N MET A 346 -32.02 0.20 10.35
CA MET A 346 -30.99 -0.02 9.34
C MET A 346 -30.14 -1.25 9.67
N HIS A 347 -29.77 -2.02 8.64
CA HIS A 347 -28.79 -3.12 8.78
C HIS A 347 -27.35 -2.58 8.81
N ALA A 348 -26.45 -3.25 9.55
CA ALA A 348 -25.05 -2.82 9.69
C ALA A 348 -24.34 -2.63 8.32
N ALA A 349 -24.60 -3.54 7.39
CA ALA A 349 -24.04 -3.49 6.04
C ALA A 349 -24.54 -2.26 5.25
N GLU A 350 -25.81 -1.90 5.41
CA GLU A 350 -26.40 -0.72 4.77
C GLU A 350 -25.81 0.58 5.34
N LEU A 351 -25.60 0.64 6.65
CA LEU A 351 -24.95 1.78 7.31
C LEU A 351 -23.52 1.97 6.78
N VAL A 352 -22.73 0.90 6.74
CA VAL A 352 -21.35 0.93 6.23
C VAL A 352 -21.33 1.42 4.77
N MET A 353 -22.21 0.87 3.92
CA MET A 353 -22.28 1.24 2.51
C MET A 353 -22.61 2.72 2.34
N LYS A 354 -23.63 3.22 3.04
CA LYS A 354 -24.05 4.64 2.99
C LYS A 354 -22.93 5.57 3.47
N LEU A 355 -22.28 5.23 4.58
CA LEU A 355 -21.19 6.04 5.13
C LEU A 355 -20.02 6.16 4.17
N ILE A 356 -19.57 5.05 3.57
CA ILE A 356 -18.47 5.06 2.59
C ILE A 356 -18.87 5.79 1.30
N GLN A 357 -20.10 5.60 0.80
CA GLN A 357 -20.59 6.32 -0.38
C GLN A 357 -20.68 7.83 -0.15
N HIS A 358 -21.09 8.25 1.04
CA HIS A 358 -21.09 9.67 1.42
C HIS A 358 -19.67 10.23 1.51
N LEU A 359 -18.69 9.43 1.95
CA LEU A 359 -17.29 9.85 2.02
C LEU A 359 -16.72 10.18 0.63
N ASP A 360 -17.01 9.33 -0.37
CA ASP A 360 -16.58 9.55 -1.76
C ASP A 360 -17.13 10.89 -2.30
N THR A 361 -18.42 11.13 -2.09
CA THR A 361 -19.15 12.28 -2.68
C THR A 361 -18.94 13.59 -1.92
N LYS A 362 -18.69 13.54 -0.61
CA LYS A 362 -18.62 14.75 0.23
C LYS A 362 -17.38 15.57 -0.07
N GLN A 363 -17.55 16.80 -0.55
CA GLN A 363 -16.43 17.71 -0.80
C GLN A 363 -15.97 18.45 0.47
N TYR A 364 -14.73 18.93 0.43
CA TYR A 364 -14.24 19.88 1.43
C TYR A 364 -15.07 21.16 1.44
N PRO A 365 -15.12 21.88 2.58
CA PRO A 365 -15.71 23.22 2.62
C PRO A 365 -15.06 24.15 1.58
N ALA A 366 -15.84 25.07 1.03
CA ALA A 366 -15.35 26.00 0.01
C ALA A 366 -14.14 26.81 0.54
N GLY A 367 -13.06 26.85 -0.25
CA GLY A 367 -11.81 27.54 0.11
C GLY A 367 -10.93 26.79 1.13
N PHE A 368 -11.34 25.61 1.60
CA PHE A 368 -10.51 24.78 2.48
C PHE A 368 -9.57 23.91 1.65
N VAL A 369 -8.27 24.05 1.90
CA VAL A 369 -7.21 23.20 1.34
C VAL A 369 -6.51 22.54 2.51
N PRO A 370 -6.52 21.20 2.61
CA PRO A 370 -5.84 20.52 3.71
C PRO A 370 -4.33 20.64 3.57
N GLY A 371 -3.62 20.79 4.70
CA GLY A 371 -2.16 20.83 4.74
C GLY A 371 -1.51 19.48 4.42
N GLY A 372 -0.19 19.48 4.33
CA GLY A 372 0.59 18.25 4.15
C GLY A 372 0.56 17.36 5.40
N VAL A 373 0.56 16.05 5.20
CA VAL A 373 0.73 15.08 6.27
C VAL A 373 2.22 14.84 6.49
N GLU A 374 2.70 15.08 7.72
CA GLU A 374 4.08 14.81 8.10
C GLU A 374 4.38 13.29 8.09
N VAL A 375 5.49 12.94 7.44
CA VAL A 375 6.00 11.57 7.36
C VAL A 375 7.49 11.55 7.68
N SER A 376 7.91 10.48 8.35
CA SER A 376 9.33 10.13 8.45
C SER A 376 9.74 9.28 7.26
N VAL A 377 10.91 9.57 6.71
CA VAL A 377 11.52 8.88 5.57
C VAL A 377 12.86 8.31 6.00
N PHE A 378 13.06 7.02 5.77
CA PHE A 378 14.29 6.31 6.08
C PHE A 378 14.81 5.57 4.86
N ALA A 379 16.13 5.61 4.65
CA ALA A 379 16.80 4.67 3.76
C ALA A 379 17.66 3.73 4.62
N ILE A 380 17.41 2.43 4.49
CA ILE A 380 18.11 1.38 5.24
C ILE A 380 18.86 0.52 4.24
N GLN A 381 20.18 0.43 4.38
CA GLN A 381 21.04 -0.35 3.49
C GLN A 381 21.39 -1.69 4.14
N ARG A 382 21.39 -2.74 3.33
CA ARG A 382 22.03 -4.02 3.67
C ARG A 382 23.50 -3.96 3.27
N CYS A 383 24.35 -3.83 4.27
CA CYS A 383 25.82 -3.83 4.14
C CYS A 383 26.36 -5.26 4.18
N ARG A 384 27.53 -5.45 3.56
CA ARG A 384 28.25 -6.72 3.50
C ARG A 384 28.87 -7.16 4.82
#